data_AF-A0A845AIU4-F1
#
_entry.id   AF-A0A845AIU4-F1
#
_cell.length_a   1.000
_cell.length_b   1.000
_cell.length_c   1.000
_cell.angle_alpha   90.00
_cell.angle_beta   90.00
_cell.angle_gamma   90.00
#
_symmetry.space_group_name_H-M   'P 1'
#
loop_
_entity.id
_entity.type
_entity.pdbx_description
1 polymer ?
#
loop_
_entity_poly.entity_id
_entity_poly.type
_entity_poly.pdbx_seq_one_letter_code
_entity_poly.pdbx_strand_id
1 'polypeptide(L)'
;MTVSASIPAANTALAQGNVTNGATRVHGQSASPRSMFNYIEDKIPNAFKLAILFYVVIYRIISPASVALIEGQDLGTVLLRVSVRALAEFSLVLPLLTFRRCGYLHPLVFPTLYLYAFDIVFQPIHLFLPLVVAANPLFEISPSWAYVLHRLPAARYVTETILLDVAKTLFFLCIYGGFLLFGRGLKFRKKITRAQILGKNRGIAQAAAFYVMLCILSGWAFIIARGGVAAQIVSFYEGRVESLTGDGVFTVLTKTGSVGLVIWLSSKMGVEKRPSFIILTSLLLPVYWLVDGSRSSVMLLVFSMLLAFCLRSGKIPTKGALVAASFAFLIFGVLGMLRQDYGSSTVNTAAFDTSNASEWVEASRKETSKRAAEEGDLAAFVAGRSIAYLDGKTYLSTLAYPIPRALWPTKPKNVYTYNNWVAFLGNSPDTPAPKVYGIPVSPYAEAFWNFGWSGILFVGFMVGIGYRIILELFRSRPFSPFYLALYVESLLYFNGGSRWGFYFIQNSIAIFLVFLIYALISKFSAKFSSTP
;
A
#
# COMPACT_ATOMS: atom_id res chain seq x y z
N MET A 1 38.67 -46.33 -34.12
CA MET A 1 39.33 -47.12 -33.05
C MET A 1 38.70 -46.72 -31.73
N THR A 2 37.86 -47.62 -31.17
CA THR A 2 37.23 -47.71 -29.80
C THR A 2 35.91 -48.48 -30.03
N VAL A 3 35.84 -49.82 -29.90
CA VAL A 3 35.64 -50.65 -28.68
C VAL A 3 34.32 -50.24 -27.97
N SER A 4 33.17 -50.90 -28.19
CA SER A 4 32.68 -52.20 -27.66
C SER A 4 32.19 -52.16 -26.19
N ALA A 5 30.89 -52.46 -25.98
CA ALA A 5 30.28 -53.27 -24.89
C ALA A 5 28.78 -52.91 -24.74
N SER A 6 27.84 -53.68 -25.29
CA SER A 6 27.10 -54.81 -24.69
C SER A 6 26.13 -54.45 -23.55
N ILE A 7 24.83 -54.52 -23.84
CA ILE A 7 23.74 -54.54 -22.85
C ILE A 7 23.13 -55.95 -22.86
N PRO A 8 23.05 -56.67 -21.72
CA PRO A 8 22.35 -57.93 -21.65
C PRO A 8 20.84 -57.71 -21.44
N ALA A 9 20.05 -58.49 -22.17
CA ALA A 9 18.63 -58.69 -21.90
C ALA A 9 18.45 -59.58 -20.67
N ALA A 10 17.48 -59.23 -19.81
CA ALA A 10 16.88 -60.17 -18.88
C ALA A 10 15.39 -59.86 -18.71
N ASN A 11 14.59 -60.88 -19.04
CA ASN A 11 13.16 -61.03 -18.78
C ASN A 11 12.81 -60.74 -17.31
N THR A 12 11.60 -60.25 -17.04
CA THR A 12 10.56 -61.02 -16.32
C THR A 12 9.32 -60.19 -15.98
N ALA A 13 8.19 -60.92 -15.93
CA ALA A 13 6.99 -60.68 -15.13
C ALA A 13 5.94 -59.67 -15.65
N LEU A 14 5.03 -60.22 -16.46
CA LEU A 14 3.62 -59.84 -16.51
C LEU A 14 3.01 -59.84 -15.10
N ALA A 15 2.86 -58.66 -14.51
CA ALA A 15 1.98 -58.45 -13.36
C ALA A 15 0.63 -57.94 -13.87
N GLN A 16 -0.37 -58.82 -13.87
CA GLN A 16 -1.78 -58.43 -13.97
C GLN A 16 -2.16 -57.64 -12.71
N GLY A 17 -1.98 -56.32 -12.78
CA GLY A 17 -2.45 -55.39 -11.77
C GLY A 17 -3.94 -55.12 -11.94
N ASN A 18 -4.74 -55.66 -11.02
CA ASN A 18 -6.15 -55.30 -10.83
C ASN A 18 -6.31 -53.77 -10.80
N VAL A 19 -6.96 -53.23 -11.84
CA VAL A 19 -7.44 -51.84 -11.88
C VAL A 19 -8.64 -51.75 -10.94
N THR A 20 -8.39 -51.67 -9.64
CA THR A 20 -9.39 -51.19 -8.70
C THR A 20 -9.59 -49.71 -8.97
N ASN A 21 -10.76 -49.36 -9.50
CA ASN A 21 -11.29 -47.99 -9.59
C ASN A 21 -11.43 -47.39 -8.18
N GLY A 22 -10.31 -47.08 -7.55
CA GLY A 22 -10.21 -46.25 -6.36
C GLY A 22 -10.41 -44.80 -6.78
N ALA A 23 -11.64 -44.43 -7.12
CA ALA A 23 -12.06 -43.05 -7.14
C ALA A 23 -12.01 -42.51 -5.70
N THR A 24 -10.80 -42.25 -5.20
CA THR A 24 -10.57 -41.32 -4.10
C THR A 24 -11.07 -39.98 -4.58
N ARG A 25 -12.39 -39.77 -4.43
CA ARG A 25 -12.96 -38.44 -4.22
C ARG A 25 -12.18 -37.89 -3.05
N VAL A 26 -11.12 -37.15 -3.36
CA VAL A 26 -10.55 -36.17 -2.45
C VAL A 26 -11.72 -35.23 -2.17
N HIS A 27 -12.50 -35.56 -1.15
CA HIS A 27 -13.47 -34.65 -0.57
C HIS A 27 -12.63 -33.47 -0.13
N GLY A 28 -12.54 -32.47 -1.01
CA GLY A 28 -11.81 -31.25 -0.76
C GLY A 28 -12.36 -30.70 0.54
N GLN A 29 -11.59 -30.89 1.62
CA GLN A 29 -11.93 -30.43 2.96
C GLN A 29 -12.19 -28.95 2.79
N SER A 30 -13.48 -28.59 2.74
CA SER A 30 -13.87 -27.22 2.52
C SER A 30 -13.31 -26.45 3.70
N ALA A 31 -12.37 -25.54 3.44
CA ALA A 31 -11.62 -24.83 4.48
C ALA A 31 -12.60 -24.36 5.55
N SER A 32 -12.45 -24.85 6.79
CA SER A 32 -13.40 -24.53 7.86
C SER A 32 -13.36 -23.02 8.13
N PRO A 33 -14.47 -22.38 8.54
CA PRO A 33 -14.49 -20.95 8.88
C PRO A 33 -13.38 -20.48 9.82
N ARG A 34 -12.78 -21.39 10.62
CA ARG A 34 -11.61 -21.08 11.44
C ARG A 34 -10.42 -20.58 10.60
N SER A 35 -10.16 -21.15 9.42
CA SER A 35 -8.95 -20.83 8.65
C SER A 35 -8.87 -19.38 8.16
N MET A 36 -9.98 -18.65 8.04
CA MET A 36 -9.98 -17.24 7.63
C MET A 36 -9.58 -16.31 8.77
N PHE A 37 -10.03 -16.60 9.99
CA PHE A 37 -9.70 -15.80 11.17
C PHE A 37 -8.28 -16.05 11.67
N ASN A 38 -7.69 -17.18 11.29
CA ASN A 38 -6.32 -17.52 11.61
C ASN A 38 -5.34 -16.35 11.33
N TYR A 39 -5.41 -15.65 10.20
CA TYR A 39 -4.46 -14.53 9.97
C TYR A 39 -4.77 -13.22 10.66
N ILE A 40 -5.94 -13.09 11.25
CA ILE A 40 -6.33 -11.91 12.02
C ILE A 40 -6.11 -12.15 13.51
N GLU A 41 -6.25 -13.41 13.96
CA GLU A 41 -6.29 -13.75 15.39
C GLU A 41 -5.18 -14.72 15.81
N ASP A 42 -4.59 -15.48 14.89
CA ASP A 42 -3.51 -16.41 15.24
C ASP A 42 -2.32 -15.65 15.77
N LYS A 43 -1.74 -16.25 16.80
CA LYS A 43 -0.51 -15.75 17.39
C LYS A 43 0.61 -15.81 16.35
N ILE A 44 1.19 -14.66 16.06
CA ILE A 44 2.40 -14.58 15.25
C ILE A 44 3.53 -15.35 15.97
N PRO A 45 4.26 -16.24 15.27
CA PRO A 45 5.33 -17.06 15.85
C PRO A 45 6.38 -16.20 16.56
N ASN A 46 6.86 -16.65 17.72
CA ASN A 46 7.85 -15.92 18.51
C ASN A 46 9.14 -15.64 17.73
N ALA A 47 9.59 -16.57 16.89
CA ALA A 47 10.76 -16.39 16.04
C ALA A 47 10.60 -15.19 15.09
N PHE A 48 9.41 -15.01 14.50
CA PHE A 48 9.12 -13.86 13.64
C PHE A 48 9.07 -12.56 14.44
N LYS A 49 8.46 -12.57 15.63
CA LYS A 49 8.47 -11.40 16.53
C LYS A 49 9.90 -10.99 16.90
N LEU A 50 10.76 -11.97 17.21
CA LEU A 50 12.17 -11.75 17.53
C LEU A 50 12.94 -11.20 16.33
N ALA A 51 12.69 -11.71 15.12
CA ALA A 51 13.31 -11.19 13.90
C ALA A 51 12.94 -9.72 13.63
N ILE A 52 11.66 -9.36 13.79
CA ILE A 52 11.21 -7.96 13.67
C ILE A 52 11.83 -7.09 14.77
N LEU A 53 11.88 -7.59 16.00
CA LEU A 53 12.48 -6.88 17.12
C LEU A 53 13.97 -6.62 16.88
N PHE A 54 14.70 -7.64 16.44
CA PHE A 54 16.11 -7.53 16.05
C PHE A 54 16.27 -6.51 14.92
N TYR A 55 15.42 -6.57 13.89
CA TYR A 55 15.45 -5.59 12.81
C TYR A 55 15.25 -4.15 13.33
N VAL A 56 14.26 -3.93 14.19
CA VAL A 56 14.00 -2.61 14.77
C VAL A 56 15.19 -2.12 15.61
N VAL A 57 15.69 -2.94 16.53
CA VAL A 57 16.78 -2.55 17.43
C VAL A 57 18.04 -2.23 16.64
N ILE A 58 18.45 -3.11 15.75
CA ILE A 58 19.71 -2.97 15.02
C ILE A 58 19.63 -1.84 13.99
N TYR A 59 18.61 -1.83 13.14
CA TYR A 59 18.58 -0.95 11.96
C TYR A 59 17.84 0.36 12.18
N ARG A 60 16.84 0.40 13.07
CA ARG A 60 16.00 1.59 13.28
C ARG A 60 16.40 2.42 14.50
N ILE A 61 17.16 1.81 15.42
CA ILE A 61 17.58 2.45 16.68
C ILE A 61 19.12 2.58 16.71
N ILE A 62 19.86 1.47 16.63
CA ILE A 62 21.32 1.49 16.78
C ILE A 62 22.02 2.12 15.58
N SER A 63 21.68 1.73 14.34
CA SER A 63 22.38 2.27 13.16
C SER A 63 22.30 3.80 13.05
N PRO A 64 21.14 4.46 13.22
CA PRO A 64 21.08 5.92 13.23
C PRO A 64 21.85 6.57 14.38
N ALA A 65 21.93 5.90 15.54
CA ALA A 65 22.74 6.35 16.68
C ALA A 65 24.23 6.38 16.35
N SER A 66 24.72 5.28 15.74
CA SER A 66 26.12 5.15 15.35
C SER A 66 26.51 6.21 14.34
N VAL A 67 25.65 6.48 13.35
CA VAL A 67 25.88 7.56 12.37
C VAL A 67 25.96 8.91 13.06
N ALA A 68 25.03 9.22 13.98
CA ALA A 68 25.06 10.49 14.72
C ALA A 68 26.33 10.67 15.57
N LEU A 69 26.89 9.60 16.15
CA LEU A 69 28.16 9.64 16.87
C LEU A 69 29.35 9.85 15.93
N ILE A 70 29.36 9.19 14.77
CA ILE A 70 30.42 9.35 13.75
C ILE A 70 30.44 10.80 13.24
N GLU A 71 29.29 11.45 13.15
CA GLU A 71 29.14 12.86 12.78
C GLU A 71 29.54 13.86 13.88
N GLY A 72 29.99 13.36 15.04
CA GLY A 72 30.45 14.20 16.14
C GLY A 72 29.33 14.87 16.94
N GLN A 73 28.10 14.35 16.92
CA GLN A 73 27.06 14.84 17.82
C GLN A 73 27.40 14.49 19.28
N ASP A 74 27.08 15.40 20.21
CA ASP A 74 27.27 15.19 21.64
C ASP A 74 26.56 13.91 22.13
N LEU A 75 27.23 13.15 23.00
CA LEU A 75 26.74 11.86 23.50
C LEU A 75 25.38 11.98 24.19
N GLY A 76 25.15 13.03 24.98
CA GLY A 76 23.87 13.26 25.65
C GLY A 76 22.73 13.45 24.66
N THR A 77 22.99 14.23 23.60
CA THR A 77 22.04 14.45 22.51
C THR A 77 21.73 13.17 21.73
N VAL A 78 22.76 12.37 21.42
CA VAL A 78 22.57 11.06 20.78
C VAL A 78 21.74 10.14 21.67
N LEU A 79 22.06 10.02 22.96
CA LEU A 79 21.32 9.16 23.89
C LEU A 79 19.85 9.55 24.00
N LEU A 80 19.55 10.86 24.05
CA LEU A 80 18.18 11.35 24.06
C LEU A 80 17.45 10.98 22.75
N ARG A 81 18.08 11.25 21.59
CA ARG A 81 17.52 10.92 20.27
C ARG A 81 17.23 9.43 20.15
N VAL A 82 18.18 8.58 20.55
CA VAL A 82 18.03 7.12 20.56
C VAL A 82 16.90 6.66 21.46
N SER A 83 16.80 7.21 22.66
CA SER A 83 15.76 6.84 23.63
C SER A 83 14.36 7.17 23.11
N VAL A 84 14.18 8.36 22.54
CA VAL A 84 12.90 8.80 21.98
C VAL A 84 12.58 8.04 20.70
N ARG A 85 13.56 7.80 19.83
CA ARG A 85 13.39 6.97 18.63
C ARG A 85 13.00 5.54 18.99
N ALA A 86 13.65 4.96 20.01
CA ALA A 86 13.32 3.64 20.51
C ALA A 86 11.87 3.58 20.98
N LEU A 87 11.41 4.57 21.74
CA LEU A 87 10.01 4.67 22.15
C LEU A 87 9.06 4.73 20.94
N ALA A 88 9.39 5.52 19.92
CA ALA A 88 8.59 5.63 18.70
C ALA A 88 8.51 4.32 17.92
N GLU A 89 9.64 3.63 17.71
CA GLU A 89 9.67 2.35 17.00
C GLU A 89 9.03 1.22 17.82
N PHE A 90 9.23 1.19 19.14
CA PHE A 90 8.56 0.22 20.02
C PHE A 90 7.06 0.45 20.10
N SER A 91 6.60 1.71 20.07
CA SER A 91 5.17 2.00 19.97
C SER A 91 4.58 1.39 18.70
N LEU A 92 5.25 1.54 17.56
CA LEU A 92 4.82 0.98 16.27
C LEU A 92 4.75 -0.55 16.26
N VAL A 93 5.67 -1.26 16.94
CA VAL A 93 5.63 -2.74 17.07
C VAL A 93 4.84 -3.25 18.27
N LEU A 94 4.31 -2.36 19.13
CA LEU A 94 3.66 -2.75 20.38
C LEU A 94 2.54 -3.78 20.18
N PRO A 95 1.62 -3.64 19.19
CA PRO A 95 0.55 -4.61 18.97
C PRO A 95 1.08 -5.99 18.55
N LEU A 96 2.17 -6.03 17.77
CA LEU A 96 2.84 -7.26 17.35
C LEU A 96 3.41 -8.02 18.56
N LEU A 97 4.01 -7.28 19.51
CA LEU A 97 4.68 -7.87 20.67
C LEU A 97 3.69 -8.30 21.75
N THR A 98 2.73 -7.43 22.10
CA THR A 98 1.93 -7.57 23.32
C THR A 98 0.55 -8.21 23.10
N PHE A 99 -0.08 -8.02 21.94
CA PHE A 99 -1.47 -8.48 21.77
C PHE A 99 -1.52 -9.96 21.41
N ARG A 100 -2.16 -10.75 22.28
CA ARG A 100 -2.23 -12.22 22.14
C ARG A 100 -3.07 -12.68 20.94
N ARG A 101 -4.01 -11.86 20.46
CA ARG A 101 -4.97 -12.20 19.39
C ARG A 101 -4.86 -11.25 18.18
N CYS A 102 -3.64 -10.97 17.77
CA CYS A 102 -3.36 -10.15 16.60
C CYS A 102 -2.42 -10.90 15.65
N GLY A 103 -3.00 -11.41 14.57
CA GLY A 103 -2.29 -12.03 13.46
C GLY A 103 -1.72 -10.99 12.48
N TYR A 104 -1.07 -11.47 11.44
CA TYR A 104 -0.36 -10.65 10.44
C TYR A 104 -1.24 -9.61 9.75
N LEU A 105 -2.53 -9.91 9.57
CA LEU A 105 -3.49 -9.06 8.85
C LEU A 105 -4.41 -8.28 9.80
N HIS A 106 -4.08 -8.24 11.10
CA HIS A 106 -4.79 -7.40 12.06
C HIS A 106 -4.52 -5.91 11.75
N PRO A 107 -5.51 -5.00 11.81
CA PRO A 107 -5.32 -3.61 11.38
C PRO A 107 -4.30 -2.82 12.21
N LEU A 108 -4.03 -3.26 13.44
CA LEU A 108 -2.97 -2.67 14.27
C LEU A 108 -1.56 -3.24 14.04
N VAL A 109 -1.45 -4.40 13.37
CA VAL A 109 -0.17 -5.07 13.12
C VAL A 109 0.26 -4.90 11.67
N PHE A 110 -0.69 -4.99 10.74
CA PHE A 110 -0.44 -4.96 9.32
C PHE A 110 0.31 -3.71 8.85
N PRO A 111 -0.04 -2.46 9.25
CA PRO A 111 0.68 -1.28 8.80
C PRO A 111 2.18 -1.32 9.12
N THR A 112 2.55 -1.82 10.30
CA THR A 112 3.94 -2.00 10.72
C THR A 112 4.67 -3.03 9.88
N LEU A 113 4.04 -4.18 9.63
CA LEU A 113 4.62 -5.23 8.79
C LEU A 113 4.75 -4.78 7.34
N TYR A 114 3.74 -4.07 6.83
CA TYR A 114 3.73 -3.49 5.50
C TYR A 114 4.90 -2.52 5.33
N LEU A 115 5.07 -1.59 6.28
CA LEU A 115 6.14 -0.60 6.25
C LEU A 115 7.53 -1.25 6.27
N TYR A 116 7.77 -2.20 7.19
CA TYR A 116 9.07 -2.89 7.24
C TYR A 116 9.32 -3.79 6.03
N ALA A 117 8.30 -4.47 5.51
CA ALA A 117 8.44 -5.27 4.32
C ALA A 117 8.80 -4.40 3.10
N PHE A 118 8.18 -3.23 2.96
CA PHE A 118 8.52 -2.28 1.91
C PHE A 118 9.96 -1.76 2.08
N ASP A 119 10.34 -1.34 3.28
CA ASP A 119 11.70 -0.86 3.55
C ASP A 119 12.75 -1.92 3.18
N ILE A 120 12.52 -3.19 3.54
CA ILE A 120 13.43 -4.30 3.22
C ILE A 120 13.48 -4.58 1.71
N VAL A 121 12.34 -4.57 1.02
CA VAL A 121 12.27 -4.85 -0.42
C VAL A 121 12.96 -3.75 -1.24
N PHE A 122 12.80 -2.49 -0.84
CA PHE A 122 13.36 -1.36 -1.58
C PHE A 122 14.78 -0.99 -1.18
N GLN A 123 15.19 -1.33 0.04
CA GLN A 123 16.53 -1.05 0.57
C GLN A 123 17.10 -2.33 1.19
N PRO A 124 17.32 -3.40 0.42
CA PRO A 124 17.82 -4.67 0.96
C PRO A 124 19.21 -4.52 1.57
N ILE A 125 20.00 -3.53 1.13
CA ILE A 125 21.29 -3.17 1.73
C ILE A 125 21.16 -2.75 3.19
N HIS A 126 19.98 -2.26 3.61
CA HIS A 126 19.72 -1.94 5.01
C HIS A 126 19.83 -3.17 5.89
N LEU A 127 19.57 -4.39 5.40
CA LEU A 127 19.81 -5.64 6.16
C LEU A 127 21.29 -5.92 6.44
N PHE A 128 22.22 -5.20 5.81
CA PHE A 128 23.65 -5.34 6.01
C PHE A 128 24.29 -4.05 6.54
N LEU A 129 23.50 -2.98 6.75
CA LEU A 129 24.00 -1.64 7.05
C LEU A 129 24.93 -1.56 8.27
N PRO A 130 24.69 -2.23 9.42
CA PRO A 130 25.61 -2.25 10.55
C PRO A 130 26.99 -2.82 10.20
N LEU A 131 27.05 -3.76 9.24
CA LEU A 131 28.31 -4.31 8.73
C LEU A 131 28.98 -3.36 7.73
N VAL A 132 28.18 -2.62 6.94
CA VAL A 132 28.66 -1.72 5.89
C VAL A 132 29.07 -0.34 6.42
N VAL A 133 28.35 0.22 7.41
CA VAL A 133 28.69 1.49 8.07
C VAL A 133 30.02 1.39 8.80
N ALA A 134 30.36 0.21 9.34
CA ALA A 134 31.69 -0.07 9.87
C ALA A 134 32.78 -0.06 8.78
N ALA A 135 32.42 -0.24 7.51
CA ALA A 135 33.34 -0.36 6.38
C ALA A 135 33.40 0.89 5.48
N ASN A 136 32.40 1.76 5.48
CA ASN A 136 32.35 2.97 4.66
C ASN A 136 31.60 4.13 5.36
N PRO A 137 32.30 5.18 5.83
CA PRO A 137 31.67 6.38 6.38
C PRO A 137 31.05 7.31 5.31
N LEU A 138 31.02 6.90 4.04
CA LEU A 138 30.56 7.71 2.89
C LEU A 138 29.06 7.56 2.57
N PHE A 139 28.21 7.30 3.56
CA PHE A 139 26.81 7.62 3.37
C PHE A 139 26.69 9.13 3.57
N GLU A 140 26.88 9.89 2.48
CA GLU A 140 26.48 11.29 2.45
C GLU A 140 25.02 11.34 2.92
N ILE A 141 24.79 11.87 4.12
CA ILE A 141 23.46 12.35 4.48
C ILE A 141 23.22 13.48 3.51
N SER A 142 22.54 13.16 2.40
CA SER A 142 22.13 14.17 1.44
C SER A 142 21.24 15.14 2.22
N PRO A 143 21.70 16.37 2.47
CA PRO A 143 20.94 17.30 3.28
C PRO A 143 19.60 17.50 2.59
N SER A 144 18.51 17.37 3.34
CA SER A 144 17.18 17.62 2.79
C SER A 144 17.17 18.98 2.10
N TRP A 145 16.67 19.00 0.87
CA TRP A 145 16.53 20.22 0.07
C TRP A 145 15.27 21.01 0.47
N ALA A 146 14.54 20.58 1.51
CA ALA A 146 13.41 21.32 2.05
C ALA A 146 13.84 22.70 2.54
N TYR A 147 13.22 23.76 1.99
CA TYR A 147 13.47 25.15 2.38
C TYR A 147 13.45 25.37 3.89
N VAL A 148 12.47 24.78 4.60
CA VAL A 148 12.36 24.97 6.05
C VAL A 148 13.46 24.26 6.84
N LEU A 149 14.01 23.16 6.33
CA LEU A 149 15.05 22.39 7.01
C LEU A 149 16.44 22.97 6.76
N HIS A 150 16.70 23.43 5.54
CA HIS A 150 18.00 24.02 5.15
C HIS A 150 18.36 25.27 5.96
N ARG A 151 17.37 25.94 6.58
CA ARG A 151 17.55 27.13 7.41
C ARG A 151 17.63 26.84 8.91
N LEU A 152 17.49 25.59 9.34
CA LEU A 152 17.57 25.25 10.75
C LEU A 152 19.03 25.15 11.20
N PRO A 153 19.40 25.79 12.31
CA PRO A 153 20.63 25.45 13.02
C PRO A 153 20.63 23.96 13.38
N ALA A 154 21.80 23.30 13.34
CA ALA A 154 21.92 21.86 13.59
C ALA A 154 21.25 21.42 14.92
N ALA A 155 21.44 22.19 16.00
CA ALA A 155 20.80 21.92 17.30
C ALA A 155 19.26 21.93 17.23
N ARG A 156 18.70 22.86 16.45
CA ARG A 156 17.25 22.93 16.24
C ARG A 156 16.77 21.78 15.37
N TYR A 157 17.49 21.41 14.31
CA TYR A 157 17.17 20.25 13.48
C TYR A 157 17.05 18.96 14.30
N VAL A 158 18.02 18.71 15.20
CA VAL A 158 17.98 17.54 16.10
C VAL A 158 16.78 17.61 17.05
N THR A 159 16.50 18.78 17.62
CA THR A 159 15.34 18.99 18.50
C THR A 159 14.02 18.71 17.79
N GLU A 160 13.84 19.21 16.57
CA GLU A 160 12.62 18.97 15.78
C GLU A 160 12.47 17.50 15.38
N THR A 161 13.58 16.81 15.11
CA THR A 161 13.59 15.35 14.88
C THR A 161 13.12 14.58 16.11
N ILE A 162 13.61 14.94 17.31
CA ILE A 162 13.18 14.34 18.58
C ILE A 162 11.68 14.57 18.79
N LEU A 163 11.20 15.80 18.58
CA LEU A 163 9.78 16.15 18.73
C LEU A 163 8.88 15.41 17.74
N LEU A 164 9.34 15.18 16.51
CA LEU A 164 8.63 14.37 15.53
C LEU A 164 8.48 12.91 16.00
N ASP A 165 9.52 12.31 16.59
CA ASP A 165 9.44 10.95 17.13
C ASP A 165 8.49 10.87 18.36
N VAL A 166 8.43 11.93 19.18
CA VAL A 166 7.39 12.06 20.23
C VAL A 166 6.00 12.12 19.62
N ALA A 167 5.80 12.93 18.57
CA ALA A 167 4.53 13.02 17.85
C ALA A 167 4.10 11.67 17.27
N LYS A 168 5.03 10.94 16.63
CA LYS A 168 4.82 9.58 16.13
C LYS A 168 4.38 8.63 17.24
N THR A 169 5.05 8.65 18.39
CA THR A 169 4.71 7.83 19.56
C THR A 169 3.29 8.11 20.04
N LEU A 170 2.96 9.37 20.29
CA LEU A 170 1.65 9.78 20.78
C LEU A 170 0.53 9.40 19.80
N PHE A 171 0.77 9.55 18.49
CA PHE A 171 -0.18 9.17 17.46
C PHE A 171 -0.54 7.69 17.53
N PHE A 172 0.47 6.80 17.60
CA PHE A 172 0.23 5.35 17.69
C PHE A 172 -0.44 4.94 18.99
N LEU A 173 -0.03 5.52 20.14
CA LEU A 173 -0.69 5.26 21.41
C LEU A 173 -2.18 5.68 21.36
N CYS A 174 -2.51 6.79 20.69
CA CYS A 174 -3.89 7.22 20.50
C CYS A 174 -4.67 6.29 19.57
N ILE A 175 -4.05 5.76 18.50
CA ILE A 175 -4.66 4.71 17.67
C ILE A 175 -5.02 3.49 18.54
N TYR A 176 -4.11 3.05 19.41
CA TYR A 176 -4.36 1.91 20.28
C TYR A 176 -5.45 2.22 21.32
N GLY A 177 -5.43 3.42 21.90
CA GLY A 177 -6.47 3.90 22.80
C GLY A 177 -7.85 3.87 22.14
N GLY A 178 -7.99 4.46 20.95
CA GLY A 178 -9.24 4.48 20.18
C GLY A 178 -9.74 3.08 19.84
N PHE A 179 -8.83 2.20 19.43
CA PHE A 179 -9.17 0.83 19.08
C PHE A 179 -9.66 0.01 20.30
N LEU A 180 -8.96 0.12 21.44
CA LEU A 180 -9.25 -0.67 22.64
C LEU A 180 -10.48 -0.16 23.39
N LEU A 181 -10.64 1.16 23.52
CA LEU A 181 -11.75 1.75 24.27
C LEU A 181 -13.09 1.60 23.54
N PHE A 182 -13.12 1.76 22.22
CA PHE A 182 -14.35 1.63 21.44
C PHE A 182 -14.83 0.17 21.31
N GLY A 183 -13.95 -0.80 21.59
CA GLY A 183 -14.23 -2.20 21.34
C GLY A 183 -15.21 -2.88 22.29
N ARG A 184 -15.47 -2.31 23.46
CA ARG A 184 -16.28 -2.95 24.52
C ARG A 184 -17.79 -2.89 24.27
N GLY A 185 -18.28 -1.97 23.44
CA GLY A 185 -19.72 -1.72 23.23
C GLY A 185 -20.32 -2.28 21.93
N LEU A 186 -19.52 -2.51 20.89
CA LEU A 186 -20.03 -2.90 19.57
C LEU A 186 -20.40 -4.39 19.53
N LYS A 187 -21.70 -4.68 19.52
CA LYS A 187 -22.23 -6.04 19.30
C LYS A 187 -22.95 -6.11 17.94
N PHE A 188 -22.22 -6.36 16.85
CA PHE A 188 -22.83 -6.69 15.55
C PHE A 188 -23.38 -8.12 15.59
N ARG A 189 -24.61 -8.27 16.10
CA ARG A 189 -25.14 -9.54 16.65
C ARG A 189 -25.77 -10.52 15.65
N LYS A 190 -25.50 -10.43 14.33
CA LYS A 190 -25.99 -11.43 13.37
C LYS A 190 -24.84 -12.13 12.66
N LYS A 191 -24.47 -13.31 13.15
CA LYS A 191 -23.59 -14.24 12.45
C LYS A 191 -24.35 -14.79 11.24
N ILE A 192 -24.02 -14.33 10.04
CA ILE A 192 -24.54 -14.89 8.80
C ILE A 192 -23.80 -16.19 8.51
N THR A 193 -24.52 -17.26 8.18
CA THR A 193 -23.88 -18.56 7.90
C THR A 193 -23.24 -18.54 6.50
N ARG A 194 -22.15 -19.30 6.34
CA ARG A 194 -21.41 -19.43 5.06
C ARG A 194 -22.32 -19.87 3.90
N ALA A 195 -23.30 -20.74 4.18
CA ALA A 195 -24.26 -21.25 3.20
C ALA A 195 -25.14 -20.14 2.62
N GLN A 196 -25.57 -19.18 3.46
CA GLN A 196 -26.39 -18.04 3.04
C GLN A 196 -25.64 -17.11 2.07
N ILE A 197 -24.30 -17.06 2.17
CA ILE A 197 -23.47 -16.17 1.37
C ILE A 197 -23.04 -16.87 0.06
N LEU A 198 -22.48 -18.09 0.13
CA LEU A 198 -21.89 -18.74 -1.05
C LEU A 198 -22.92 -19.13 -2.13
N GLY A 199 -24.18 -19.39 -1.77
CA GLY A 199 -25.21 -19.79 -2.72
C GLY A 199 -25.67 -18.66 -3.66
N LYS A 200 -25.56 -17.39 -3.25
CA LYS A 200 -26.14 -16.23 -3.96
C LYS A 200 -25.13 -15.37 -4.74
N ASN A 201 -23.85 -15.72 -4.69
CA ASN A 201 -22.76 -14.82 -5.09
C ASN A 201 -22.32 -14.90 -6.56
N ARG A 202 -22.91 -15.76 -7.41
CA ARG A 202 -22.44 -15.90 -8.81
C ARG A 202 -22.53 -14.59 -9.60
N GLY A 203 -23.60 -13.81 -9.40
CA GLY A 203 -23.76 -12.52 -10.07
C GLY A 203 -22.78 -11.44 -9.58
N ILE A 204 -22.28 -11.52 -8.34
CA ILE A 204 -21.33 -10.51 -7.81
C ILE A 204 -20.01 -10.59 -8.58
N ALA A 205 -19.53 -11.81 -8.85
CA ALA A 205 -18.32 -12.01 -9.66
C ALA A 205 -18.48 -11.47 -11.09
N GLN A 206 -19.66 -11.60 -11.69
CA GLN A 206 -19.95 -11.05 -13.02
C GLN A 206 -20.01 -9.53 -13.00
N ALA A 207 -20.68 -8.93 -12.00
CA ALA A 207 -20.72 -7.48 -11.82
C ALA A 207 -19.32 -6.89 -11.59
N ALA A 208 -18.49 -7.56 -10.79
CA ALA A 208 -17.11 -7.16 -10.56
C ALA A 208 -16.25 -7.25 -11.83
N ALA A 209 -16.36 -8.35 -12.60
CA ALA A 209 -15.69 -8.49 -13.88
C ALA A 209 -16.11 -7.41 -14.90
N PHE A 210 -17.41 -7.13 -14.98
CA PHE A 210 -17.96 -6.07 -15.81
C PHE A 210 -17.41 -4.69 -15.40
N TYR A 211 -17.36 -4.41 -14.10
CA TYR A 211 -16.78 -3.17 -13.58
C TYR A 211 -15.29 -3.04 -13.92
N VAL A 212 -14.50 -4.11 -13.78
CA VAL A 212 -13.08 -4.12 -14.19
C VAL A 212 -12.94 -3.83 -15.69
N MET A 213 -13.80 -4.43 -16.52
CA MET A 213 -13.82 -4.16 -17.95
C MET A 213 -14.12 -2.68 -18.24
N LEU A 214 -15.09 -2.07 -17.57
CA LEU A 214 -15.36 -0.63 -17.69
C LEU A 214 -14.14 0.22 -17.27
N CYS A 215 -13.43 -0.16 -16.21
CA CYS A 215 -12.21 0.53 -15.78
C CYS A 215 -11.10 0.45 -16.83
N ILE A 216 -10.91 -0.72 -17.45
CA ILE A 216 -9.94 -0.93 -18.53
C ILE A 216 -10.31 -0.10 -19.76
N LEU A 217 -11.57 -0.15 -20.19
CA LEU A 217 -12.06 0.62 -21.33
C LEU A 217 -11.93 2.13 -21.10
N SER A 218 -12.23 2.60 -19.88
CA SER A 218 -12.03 3.99 -19.48
C SER A 218 -10.57 4.43 -19.57
N GLY A 219 -9.65 3.59 -19.07
CA GLY A 219 -8.22 3.88 -19.14
C GLY A 219 -7.68 3.87 -20.57
N TRP A 220 -8.12 2.94 -21.42
CA TRP A 220 -7.77 2.95 -22.85
C TRP A 220 -8.34 4.16 -23.59
N ALA A 221 -9.60 4.53 -23.34
CA ALA A 221 -10.19 5.72 -23.93
C ALA A 221 -9.38 6.98 -23.57
N PHE A 222 -8.94 7.09 -22.32
CA PHE A 222 -8.06 8.16 -21.87
C PHE A 222 -6.70 8.16 -22.61
N ILE A 223 -6.04 7.01 -22.71
CA ILE A 223 -4.76 6.87 -23.42
C ILE A 223 -4.90 7.24 -24.91
N ILE A 224 -5.97 6.79 -25.57
CA ILE A 224 -6.25 7.09 -26.98
C ILE A 224 -6.52 8.59 -27.15
N ALA A 225 -7.33 9.20 -26.28
CA ALA A 225 -7.61 10.63 -26.32
C ALA A 225 -6.35 11.50 -26.14
N ARG A 226 -5.31 10.96 -25.51
CA ARG A 226 -4.00 11.59 -25.31
C ARG A 226 -3.00 11.34 -26.44
N GLY A 227 -3.43 10.78 -27.56
CA GLY A 227 -2.56 10.48 -28.72
C GLY A 227 -1.90 9.10 -28.67
N GLY A 228 -2.39 8.21 -27.81
CA GLY A 228 -1.91 6.83 -27.70
C GLY A 228 -0.83 6.62 -26.63
N VAL A 229 -0.29 5.40 -26.57
CA VAL A 229 0.64 4.96 -25.51
C VAL A 229 1.93 5.78 -25.49
N ALA A 230 2.53 6.05 -26.65
CA ALA A 230 3.79 6.78 -26.72
C ALA A 230 3.64 8.23 -26.23
N ALA A 231 2.63 8.94 -26.72
CA ALA A 231 2.31 10.31 -26.28
C ALA A 231 2.01 10.36 -24.78
N GLN A 232 1.29 9.36 -24.26
CA GLN A 232 1.01 9.28 -22.83
C GLN A 232 2.29 9.09 -21.99
N ILE A 233 3.24 8.24 -22.43
CA ILE A 233 4.53 8.07 -21.74
C ILE A 233 5.34 9.38 -21.79
N VAL A 234 5.40 10.03 -22.96
CA VAL A 234 6.09 11.32 -23.12
C VAL A 234 5.49 12.39 -22.20
N SER A 235 4.16 12.40 -22.00
CA SER A 235 3.49 13.33 -21.09
C SER A 235 3.92 13.18 -19.62
N PHE A 236 4.56 12.06 -19.23
CA PHE A 236 5.11 11.90 -17.89
C PHE A 236 6.39 12.72 -17.68
N TYR A 237 7.09 13.05 -18.76
CA TYR A 237 8.30 13.89 -18.72
C TYR A 237 7.97 15.36 -18.45
N GLU A 238 6.79 15.84 -18.85
CA GLU A 238 6.32 17.20 -18.58
C GLU A 238 5.92 17.41 -17.12
N GLY A 239 5.71 16.31 -16.37
CA GLY A 239 5.28 16.34 -14.99
C GLY A 239 3.83 15.89 -14.82
N ARG A 240 3.66 14.80 -14.08
CA ARG A 240 2.38 14.11 -13.84
C ARG A 240 1.20 15.01 -13.47
N VAL A 241 1.43 16.04 -12.66
CA VAL A 241 0.31 16.85 -12.13
C VAL A 241 -0.27 17.75 -13.21
N GLU A 242 0.58 18.26 -14.08
CA GLU A 242 0.17 19.11 -15.20
C GLU A 242 -0.54 18.27 -16.26
N SER A 243 0.07 17.14 -16.63
CA SER A 243 -0.49 16.24 -17.64
C SER A 243 -1.84 15.65 -17.23
N LEU A 244 -2.10 15.38 -15.95
CA LEU A 244 -3.37 14.81 -15.49
C LEU A 244 -4.44 15.84 -15.10
N THR A 245 -4.22 17.14 -15.31
CA THR A 245 -5.24 18.13 -14.96
C THR A 245 -6.45 18.03 -15.89
N GLY A 246 -7.66 18.04 -15.31
CA GLY A 246 -8.91 17.93 -16.07
C GLY A 246 -9.39 16.49 -16.19
N ASP A 247 -8.46 15.53 -16.23
CA ASP A 247 -8.76 14.12 -16.51
C ASP A 247 -8.81 13.22 -15.26
N GLY A 248 -9.00 13.84 -14.10
CA GLY A 248 -9.02 13.13 -12.83
C GLY A 248 -10.07 12.01 -12.78
N VAL A 249 -11.19 12.15 -13.50
CA VAL A 249 -12.27 11.15 -13.52
C VAL A 249 -11.82 9.84 -14.17
N PHE A 250 -11.13 9.88 -15.32
CA PHE A 250 -10.59 8.69 -15.98
C PHE A 250 -9.55 7.99 -15.11
N THR A 251 -8.69 8.79 -14.46
CA THR A 251 -7.70 8.28 -13.51
C THR A 251 -8.34 7.60 -12.32
N VAL A 252 -9.38 8.20 -11.74
CA VAL A 252 -10.14 7.64 -10.63
C VAL A 252 -10.80 6.33 -11.01
N LEU A 253 -11.55 6.32 -12.12
CA LEU A 253 -12.32 5.16 -12.56
C LEU A 253 -11.39 3.98 -12.88
N THR A 254 -10.31 4.22 -13.62
CA THR A 254 -9.31 3.19 -13.91
C THR A 254 -8.73 2.61 -12.62
N LYS A 255 -8.37 3.47 -11.66
CA LYS A 255 -7.73 3.05 -10.40
C LYS A 255 -8.62 2.22 -9.50
N THR A 256 -9.92 2.45 -9.56
CA THR A 256 -10.90 1.64 -8.84
C THR A 256 -11.10 0.25 -9.44
N GLY A 257 -10.53 -0.05 -10.62
CA GLY A 257 -10.51 -1.41 -11.17
C GLY A 257 -9.86 -2.43 -10.23
N SER A 258 -8.89 -2.00 -9.40
CA SER A 258 -8.29 -2.84 -8.34
C SER A 258 -9.33 -3.35 -7.34
N VAL A 259 -10.31 -2.52 -6.96
CA VAL A 259 -11.43 -2.89 -6.09
C VAL A 259 -12.29 -3.97 -6.75
N GLY A 260 -12.56 -3.83 -8.05
CA GLY A 260 -13.26 -4.84 -8.84
C GLY A 260 -12.55 -6.20 -8.81
N LEU A 261 -11.23 -6.22 -8.98
CA LEU A 261 -10.43 -7.45 -8.88
C LEU A 261 -10.48 -8.06 -7.47
N VAL A 262 -10.37 -7.23 -6.43
CA VAL A 262 -10.48 -7.67 -5.03
C VAL A 262 -11.85 -8.31 -4.75
N ILE A 263 -12.95 -7.68 -5.17
CA ILE A 263 -14.31 -8.21 -5.02
C ILE A 263 -14.47 -9.51 -5.82
N TRP A 264 -13.97 -9.56 -7.05
CA TRP A 264 -14.06 -10.74 -7.90
C TRP A 264 -13.31 -11.93 -7.29
N LEU A 265 -12.09 -11.70 -6.83
CA LEU A 265 -11.25 -12.71 -6.18
C LEU A 265 -11.90 -13.24 -4.90
N SER A 266 -12.54 -12.37 -4.11
CA SER A 266 -13.23 -12.72 -2.87
C SER A 266 -14.60 -13.37 -3.06
N SER A 267 -15.21 -13.25 -4.24
CA SER A 267 -16.54 -13.80 -4.54
C SER A 267 -16.58 -15.33 -4.61
N LYS A 268 -15.51 -15.98 -5.08
CA LYS A 268 -15.46 -17.45 -5.22
C LYS A 268 -14.02 -17.97 -5.19
N MET A 269 -13.78 -19.13 -4.56
CA MET A 269 -12.48 -19.81 -4.59
C MET A 269 -12.11 -20.27 -6.00
N GLY A 270 -10.83 -20.16 -6.37
CA GLY A 270 -10.31 -20.58 -7.66
C GLY A 270 -10.58 -19.60 -8.82
N VAL A 271 -11.13 -18.41 -8.54
CA VAL A 271 -11.31 -17.35 -9.55
C VAL A 271 -9.96 -16.93 -10.15
N GLU A 272 -8.91 -16.91 -9.35
CA GLU A 272 -7.53 -16.60 -9.76
C GLU A 272 -6.98 -17.51 -10.86
N LYS A 273 -7.57 -18.70 -11.05
CA LYS A 273 -7.17 -19.66 -12.09
C LYS A 273 -7.99 -19.52 -13.37
N ARG A 274 -9.02 -18.67 -13.37
CA ARG A 274 -9.91 -18.52 -14.53
C ARG A 274 -9.21 -17.69 -15.60
N PRO A 275 -9.24 -18.10 -16.88
CA PRO A 275 -8.63 -17.34 -17.97
C PRO A 275 -9.13 -15.89 -18.02
N SER A 276 -10.43 -15.66 -17.84
CA SER A 276 -10.99 -14.30 -17.85
C SER A 276 -10.45 -13.40 -16.74
N PHE A 277 -10.21 -13.94 -15.55
CA PHE A 277 -9.60 -13.18 -14.45
C PHE A 277 -8.14 -12.84 -14.77
N ILE A 278 -7.38 -13.81 -15.29
CA ILE A 278 -5.98 -13.60 -15.69
C ILE A 278 -5.90 -12.55 -16.79
N ILE A 279 -6.69 -12.68 -17.85
CA ILE A 279 -6.72 -11.73 -18.98
C ILE A 279 -7.06 -10.32 -18.49
N LEU A 280 -8.14 -10.15 -17.72
CA LEU A 280 -8.53 -8.81 -17.26
C LEU A 280 -7.52 -8.21 -16.27
N THR A 281 -6.89 -9.03 -15.42
CA THR A 281 -5.81 -8.56 -14.54
C THR A 281 -4.60 -8.11 -15.36
N SER A 282 -4.17 -8.92 -16.33
CA SER A 282 -3.05 -8.62 -17.22
C SER A 282 -3.28 -7.38 -18.08
N LEU A 283 -4.53 -7.13 -18.50
CA LEU A 283 -4.90 -5.92 -19.23
C LEU A 283 -4.98 -4.69 -18.30
N LEU A 284 -5.47 -4.86 -17.07
CA LEU A 284 -5.59 -3.76 -16.13
C LEU A 284 -4.23 -3.25 -15.65
N LEU A 285 -3.26 -4.13 -15.37
CA LEU A 285 -1.94 -3.75 -14.86
C LEU A 285 -1.23 -2.64 -15.67
N PRO A 286 -1.01 -2.77 -17.00
CA PRO A 286 -0.35 -1.74 -17.78
C PRO A 286 -1.20 -0.47 -17.88
N VAL A 287 -2.52 -0.60 -18.04
CA VAL A 287 -3.44 0.56 -18.09
C VAL A 287 -3.41 1.33 -16.76
N TYR A 288 -3.34 0.62 -15.63
CA TYR A 288 -3.28 1.20 -14.29
C TYR A 288 -2.08 2.15 -14.14
N TRP A 289 -0.92 1.75 -14.68
CA TRP A 289 0.28 2.57 -14.70
C TRP A 289 0.21 3.68 -15.76
N LEU A 290 -0.19 3.36 -16.98
CA LEU A 290 -0.24 4.31 -18.10
C LEU A 290 -1.18 5.50 -17.82
N VAL A 291 -2.20 5.31 -16.99
CA VAL A 291 -3.12 6.40 -16.64
C VAL A 291 -2.52 7.35 -15.60
N ASP A 292 -1.60 6.92 -14.73
CA ASP A 292 -1.13 7.76 -13.61
C ASP A 292 0.39 7.93 -13.48
N GLY A 293 1.18 7.20 -14.26
CA GLY A 293 2.65 7.21 -14.24
C GLY A 293 3.26 6.82 -12.89
N SER A 294 2.50 6.16 -12.00
CA SER A 294 2.90 5.88 -10.61
C SER A 294 3.20 4.41 -10.41
N ARG A 295 4.47 4.11 -10.15
CA ARG A 295 4.97 2.76 -9.86
C ARG A 295 4.29 2.10 -8.66
N SER A 296 4.12 2.88 -7.59
CA SER A 296 3.51 2.39 -6.35
C SER A 296 2.04 1.99 -6.55
N SER A 297 1.36 2.54 -7.55
CA SER A 297 -0.04 2.23 -7.85
C SER A 297 -0.18 0.78 -8.34
N VAL A 298 0.69 0.33 -9.25
CA VAL A 298 0.72 -1.07 -9.73
C VAL A 298 1.00 -2.03 -8.58
N MET A 299 1.94 -1.67 -7.71
CA MET A 299 2.27 -2.48 -6.55
C MET A 299 1.08 -2.58 -5.60
N LEU A 300 0.44 -1.46 -5.26
CA LEU A 300 -0.74 -1.46 -4.39
C LEU A 300 -1.89 -2.32 -4.95
N LEU A 301 -2.08 -2.35 -6.27
CA LEU A 301 -3.02 -3.26 -6.92
C LEU A 301 -2.64 -4.73 -6.69
N VAL A 302 -1.37 -5.11 -6.92
CA VAL A 302 -0.91 -6.50 -6.68
C VAL A 302 -1.02 -6.87 -5.19
N PHE A 303 -0.66 -5.94 -4.31
CA PHE A 303 -0.76 -6.12 -2.86
C PHE A 303 -2.22 -6.26 -2.40
N SER A 304 -3.16 -5.48 -2.92
CA SER A 304 -4.57 -5.62 -2.54
C SER A 304 -5.15 -6.97 -2.96
N MET A 305 -4.80 -7.47 -4.15
CA MET A 305 -5.15 -8.82 -4.58
C MET A 305 -4.52 -9.90 -3.68
N LEU A 306 -3.24 -9.74 -3.32
CA LEU A 306 -2.54 -10.67 -2.44
C LEU A 306 -3.19 -10.72 -1.05
N LEU A 307 -3.55 -9.57 -0.47
CA LEU A 307 -4.26 -9.48 0.81
C LEU A 307 -5.64 -10.15 0.74
N ALA A 308 -6.39 -9.86 -0.32
CA ALA A 308 -7.68 -10.50 -0.56
C ALA A 308 -7.54 -12.03 -0.70
N PHE A 309 -6.50 -12.51 -1.39
CA PHE A 309 -6.18 -13.93 -1.47
C PHE A 309 -5.85 -14.52 -0.11
N CYS A 310 -4.99 -13.88 0.68
CA CYS A 310 -4.58 -14.34 2.02
C CYS A 310 -5.77 -14.44 2.97
N LEU A 311 -6.61 -13.41 3.03
CA LEU A 311 -7.83 -13.39 3.85
C LEU A 311 -8.81 -14.47 3.40
N ARG A 312 -9.06 -14.58 2.10
CA ARG A 312 -10.02 -15.56 1.57
C ARG A 312 -9.56 -17.01 1.77
N SER A 313 -8.29 -17.29 1.51
CA SER A 313 -7.74 -18.65 1.50
C SER A 313 -7.26 -19.14 2.87
N GLY A 314 -6.97 -18.22 3.79
CA GLY A 314 -6.26 -18.58 5.02
C GLY A 314 -4.86 -19.12 4.74
N LYS A 315 -4.27 -18.83 3.58
CA LYS A 315 -2.86 -19.14 3.24
C LYS A 315 -2.09 -17.92 2.73
N ILE A 316 -0.87 -17.70 3.23
CA ILE A 316 0.10 -16.76 2.62
C ILE A 316 0.78 -17.50 1.46
N PRO A 317 0.62 -17.05 0.20
CA PRO A 317 1.26 -17.70 -0.94
C PRO A 317 2.73 -17.28 -1.02
N THR A 318 3.58 -17.80 -0.13
CA THR A 318 4.98 -17.36 0.03
C THR A 318 5.77 -17.32 -1.28
N LYS A 319 5.66 -18.36 -2.11
CA LYS A 319 6.29 -18.40 -3.44
C LYS A 319 5.78 -17.29 -4.36
N GLY A 320 4.46 -17.10 -4.40
CA GLY A 320 3.83 -16.05 -5.20
C GLY A 320 4.15 -14.65 -4.70
N ALA A 321 4.24 -14.46 -3.38
CA ALA A 321 4.62 -13.21 -2.75
C ALA A 321 6.09 -12.85 -3.04
N LEU A 322 6.99 -13.84 -3.02
CA LEU A 322 8.39 -13.64 -3.40
C LEU A 322 8.53 -13.26 -4.87
N VAL A 323 7.84 -13.97 -5.77
CA VAL A 323 7.81 -13.63 -7.21
C VAL A 323 7.24 -12.23 -7.43
N ALA A 324 6.13 -11.89 -6.76
CA ALA A 324 5.52 -10.56 -6.85
C ALA A 324 6.45 -9.46 -6.32
N ALA A 325 7.20 -9.70 -5.25
CA ALA A 325 8.18 -8.75 -4.71
C ALA A 325 9.35 -8.54 -5.68
N SER A 326 9.93 -9.61 -6.23
CA SER A 326 11.00 -9.51 -7.24
C SER A 326 10.52 -8.79 -8.49
N PHE A 327 9.33 -9.13 -8.98
CA PHE A 327 8.72 -8.48 -10.14
C PHE A 327 8.44 -6.99 -9.88
N ALA A 328 7.92 -6.65 -8.71
CA ALA A 328 7.68 -5.27 -8.32
C ALA A 328 8.97 -4.44 -8.27
N PHE A 329 10.06 -5.00 -7.74
CA PHE A 329 11.36 -4.34 -7.72
C PHE A 329 11.89 -4.06 -9.13
N LEU A 330 11.84 -5.05 -10.04
CA LEU A 330 12.27 -4.87 -11.43
C LEU A 330 11.42 -3.85 -12.18
N ILE A 331 10.09 -3.94 -12.05
CA ILE A 331 9.16 -2.97 -12.63
C ILE A 331 9.45 -1.56 -12.12
N PHE A 332 9.78 -1.41 -10.84
CA PHE A 332 10.06 -0.11 -10.25
C PHE A 332 11.26 0.59 -10.91
N GLY A 333 12.25 -0.18 -11.36
CA GLY A 333 13.41 0.30 -12.11
C GLY A 333 13.07 0.68 -13.54
N VAL A 334 12.48 -0.25 -14.30
CA VAL A 334 12.08 -0.03 -15.70
C VAL A 334 11.17 1.19 -15.84
N LEU A 335 10.10 1.25 -15.04
CA LEU A 335 9.17 2.37 -15.05
C LEU A 335 9.77 3.66 -14.48
N GLY A 336 10.88 3.56 -13.74
CA GLY A 336 11.64 4.71 -13.25
C GLY A 336 12.42 5.37 -14.39
N MET A 337 13.12 4.57 -15.18
CA MET A 337 13.88 5.05 -16.34
C MET A 337 12.98 5.64 -17.43
N LEU A 338 11.82 5.00 -17.69
CA LEU A 338 10.78 5.54 -18.59
C LEU A 338 10.21 6.90 -18.16
N ARG A 339 10.66 7.45 -17.02
CA ARG A 339 10.25 8.77 -16.50
C ARG A 339 11.42 9.74 -16.35
N GLN A 340 12.66 9.29 -16.43
CA GLN A 340 13.83 10.11 -16.07
C GLN A 340 14.27 11.08 -17.18
N ASP A 341 13.82 10.90 -18.41
CA ASP A 341 14.17 11.75 -19.55
C ASP A 341 13.30 13.01 -19.63
N TYR A 342 13.39 13.87 -18.61
CA TYR A 342 12.71 15.17 -18.58
C TYR A 342 13.02 15.99 -19.83
N GLY A 343 11.98 16.40 -20.56
CA GLY A 343 12.09 17.19 -21.78
C GLY A 343 12.29 16.39 -23.08
N SER A 344 12.37 15.06 -23.01
CA SER A 344 12.38 14.24 -24.23
C SER A 344 11.00 14.27 -24.92
N SER A 345 10.99 14.31 -26.25
CA SER A 345 9.78 14.17 -27.07
C SER A 345 9.53 12.73 -27.52
N THR A 346 10.45 11.81 -27.21
CA THR A 346 10.38 10.41 -27.63
C THR A 346 10.51 9.46 -26.44
N VAL A 347 9.86 8.30 -26.56
CA VAL A 347 9.95 7.24 -25.55
C VAL A 347 11.33 6.59 -25.65
N ASN A 348 12.05 6.54 -24.53
CA ASN A 348 13.33 5.86 -24.46
C ASN A 348 13.10 4.33 -24.42
N THR A 349 13.22 3.68 -25.57
CA THR A 349 13.03 2.24 -25.71
C THR A 349 14.18 1.42 -25.13
N ALA A 350 15.34 2.04 -24.86
CA ALA A 350 16.47 1.36 -24.22
C ALA A 350 16.11 0.88 -22.79
N ALA A 351 15.08 1.46 -22.18
CA ALA A 351 14.54 1.01 -20.90
C ALA A 351 14.00 -0.43 -20.93
N PHE A 352 13.70 -0.98 -22.11
CA PHE A 352 13.23 -2.36 -22.30
C PHE A 352 14.35 -3.34 -22.69
N ASP A 353 15.57 -2.84 -22.90
CA ASP A 353 16.70 -3.70 -23.21
C ASP A 353 17.13 -4.45 -21.94
N THR A 354 16.90 -5.76 -21.92
CA THR A 354 17.25 -6.62 -20.79
C THR A 354 18.74 -6.70 -20.51
N SER A 355 19.60 -6.32 -21.46
CA SER A 355 21.04 -6.22 -21.23
C SER A 355 21.40 -5.11 -20.23
N ASN A 356 20.52 -4.13 -20.02
CA ASN A 356 20.69 -3.01 -19.07
C ASN A 356 20.06 -3.28 -17.69
N ALA A 357 19.82 -4.54 -17.31
CA ALA A 357 19.17 -4.87 -16.03
C ALA A 357 19.90 -4.28 -14.80
N SER A 358 21.22 -4.12 -14.85
CA SER A 358 22.01 -3.45 -13.80
C SER A 358 21.64 -1.97 -13.64
N GLU A 359 21.38 -1.27 -14.74
CA GLU A 359 20.94 0.14 -14.74
C GLU A 359 19.56 0.29 -14.11
N TRP A 360 18.67 -0.70 -14.28
CA TRP A 360 17.33 -0.69 -13.68
C TRP A 360 17.43 -0.75 -12.15
N VAL A 361 18.36 -1.56 -11.64
CA VAL A 361 18.65 -1.67 -10.21
C VAL A 361 19.23 -0.35 -9.69
N GLU A 362 20.18 0.24 -10.40
CA GLU A 362 20.81 1.49 -9.99
C GLU A 362 19.83 2.68 -10.01
N ALA A 363 19.01 2.78 -11.06
CA ALA A 363 17.95 3.79 -11.15
C ALA A 363 16.94 3.65 -9.99
N SER A 364 16.59 2.41 -9.61
CA SER A 364 15.74 2.13 -8.45
C SER A 364 16.37 2.59 -7.15
N ARG A 365 17.67 2.32 -6.96
CA ARG A 365 18.43 2.73 -5.77
C ARG A 365 18.55 4.24 -5.68
N LYS A 366 18.93 4.91 -6.76
CA LYS A 366 19.08 6.38 -6.83
C LYS A 366 17.76 7.08 -6.51
N GLU A 367 16.65 6.63 -7.10
CA GLU A 367 15.33 7.18 -6.82
C GLU A 367 14.90 6.95 -5.36
N THR A 368 15.13 5.74 -4.84
CA THR A 368 14.78 5.40 -3.45
C THR A 368 15.57 6.26 -2.47
N SER A 369 16.87 6.46 -2.73
CA SER A 369 17.75 7.31 -1.93
C SER A 369 17.34 8.77 -2.00
N LYS A 370 17.02 9.28 -3.21
CA LYS A 370 16.50 10.64 -3.40
C LYS A 370 15.24 10.89 -2.56
N ARG A 371 14.30 9.93 -2.54
CA ARG A 371 13.06 10.06 -1.75
C ARG A 371 13.30 9.94 -0.25
N ALA A 372 14.23 9.09 0.16
CA ALA A 372 14.62 9.02 1.56
C ALA A 372 15.18 10.37 2.06
N ALA A 373 15.92 11.08 1.21
CA ALA A 373 16.47 12.40 1.50
C ALA A 373 15.46 13.56 1.47
N GLU A 374 14.21 13.35 1.00
CA GLU A 374 13.21 14.43 1.01
C GLU A 374 12.85 14.83 2.47
N GLU A 375 12.90 13.91 3.44
CA GLU A 375 12.54 14.18 4.85
C GLU A 375 11.15 14.83 5.00
N GLY A 376 10.20 14.41 4.16
CA GLY A 376 8.89 15.05 4.01
C GLY A 376 8.10 15.20 5.32
N ASP A 377 8.23 14.26 6.26
CA ASP A 377 7.58 14.32 7.57
C ASP A 377 8.15 15.41 8.47
N LEU A 378 9.49 15.53 8.51
CA LEU A 378 10.17 16.54 9.31
C LEU A 378 9.93 17.92 8.73
N ALA A 379 9.99 18.06 7.40
CA ALA A 379 9.65 19.30 6.71
C ALA A 379 8.22 19.77 7.03
N ALA A 380 7.24 18.86 6.95
CA ALA A 380 5.84 19.15 7.30
C ALA A 380 5.67 19.54 8.78
N PHE A 381 6.33 18.82 9.69
CA PHE A 381 6.27 19.10 11.12
C PHE A 381 6.85 20.47 11.47
N VAL A 382 8.04 20.79 10.92
CA VAL A 382 8.70 22.08 11.10
C VAL A 382 7.85 23.20 10.50
N ALA A 383 7.30 23.02 9.30
CA ALA A 383 6.44 24.01 8.66
C ALA A 383 5.21 24.37 9.52
N GLY A 384 4.61 23.39 10.20
CA GLY A 384 3.52 23.65 11.15
C GLY A 384 3.94 24.48 12.37
N ARG A 385 5.19 24.38 12.82
CA ARG A 385 5.73 25.15 13.97
C ARG A 385 6.27 26.53 13.57
N SER A 386 6.81 26.67 12.36
CA SER A 386 7.59 27.84 11.94
C SER A 386 6.88 28.75 10.94
N ILE A 387 5.90 28.23 10.19
CA ILE A 387 5.16 29.00 9.19
C ILE A 387 3.73 29.24 9.67
N ALA A 388 2.87 28.23 9.60
CA ALA A 388 1.50 28.27 10.11
C ALA A 388 0.88 26.86 10.08
N TYR A 389 -0.14 26.66 10.91
CA TYR A 389 -1.01 25.50 10.82
C TYR A 389 -1.89 25.57 9.57
N LEU A 390 -2.33 24.39 9.09
CA LEU A 390 -3.22 24.27 7.93
C LEU A 390 -4.70 24.30 8.31
N ASP A 391 -5.05 24.30 9.60
CA ASP A 391 -6.42 24.43 10.13
C ASP A 391 -7.43 23.48 9.49
N GLY A 392 -7.01 22.25 9.20
CA GLY A 392 -7.86 21.22 8.60
C GLY A 392 -8.01 21.31 7.08
N LYS A 393 -7.36 22.26 6.39
CA LYS A 393 -7.40 22.40 4.92
C LYS A 393 -7.17 21.07 4.21
N THR A 394 -6.20 20.27 4.66
CA THR A 394 -5.87 19.00 3.98
C THR A 394 -6.94 17.93 4.19
N TYR A 395 -7.53 17.85 5.39
CA TYR A 395 -8.64 16.93 5.68
C TYR A 395 -9.93 17.35 4.95
N LEU A 396 -10.21 18.65 4.87
CA LEU A 396 -11.32 19.18 4.09
C LEU A 396 -11.15 18.85 2.60
N SER A 397 -9.90 18.83 2.08
CA SER A 397 -9.63 18.44 0.69
C SER A 397 -10.12 17.02 0.37
N THR A 398 -10.08 16.11 1.33
CA THR A 398 -10.55 14.72 1.20
C THR A 398 -12.07 14.68 1.08
N LEU A 399 -12.79 15.41 1.94
CA LEU A 399 -14.26 15.47 1.94
C LEU A 399 -14.81 16.23 0.73
N ALA A 400 -14.14 17.31 0.34
CA ALA A 400 -14.50 18.13 -0.80
C ALA A 400 -14.07 17.51 -2.15
N TYR A 401 -13.46 16.32 -2.15
CA TYR A 401 -12.99 15.70 -3.38
C TYR A 401 -14.06 15.60 -4.47
N PRO A 402 -15.30 15.13 -4.20
CA PRO A 402 -16.33 14.96 -5.22
C PRO A 402 -16.76 16.27 -5.89
N ILE A 403 -16.50 17.42 -5.26
CA ILE A 403 -16.86 18.73 -5.77
C ILE A 403 -15.89 19.10 -6.92
N PRO A 404 -16.34 19.23 -8.17
CA PRO A 404 -15.48 19.60 -9.28
C PRO A 404 -14.82 20.96 -9.06
N ARG A 405 -13.60 21.14 -9.57
CA ARG A 405 -12.88 22.42 -9.49
C ARG A 405 -13.58 23.56 -10.22
N ALA A 406 -14.44 23.27 -11.20
CA ALA A 406 -15.28 24.28 -11.84
C ALA A 406 -16.28 24.91 -10.86
N LEU A 407 -16.79 24.15 -9.89
CA LEU A 407 -17.73 24.63 -8.87
C LEU A 407 -17.00 25.23 -7.65
N TRP A 408 -15.81 24.73 -7.33
CA TRP A 408 -14.97 25.27 -6.25
C TRP A 408 -13.51 25.38 -6.68
N PRO A 409 -13.14 26.48 -7.39
CA PRO A 409 -11.78 26.66 -7.90
C PRO A 409 -10.72 26.64 -6.81
N THR A 410 -11.01 27.31 -5.69
CA THR A 410 -10.12 27.47 -4.52
C THR A 410 -10.15 26.29 -3.54
N LYS A 411 -10.77 25.15 -3.88
CA LYS A 411 -10.83 23.97 -3.01
C LYS A 411 -9.44 23.62 -2.44
N PRO A 412 -9.31 23.24 -1.15
CA PRO A 412 -8.02 22.84 -0.61
C PRO A 412 -7.37 21.67 -1.37
N LYS A 413 -6.04 21.57 -1.32
CA LYS A 413 -5.29 20.44 -1.89
C LYS A 413 -4.89 19.44 -0.78
N ASN A 414 -4.47 18.24 -1.18
CA ASN A 414 -3.97 17.25 -0.21
C ASN A 414 -2.64 17.70 0.41
N VAL A 415 -2.28 17.09 1.54
CA VAL A 415 -1.08 17.47 2.29
C VAL A 415 0.22 17.35 1.48
N TYR A 416 0.32 16.44 0.51
CA TYR A 416 1.57 16.27 -0.24
C TYR A 416 1.87 17.50 -1.11
N THR A 417 0.83 18.12 -1.67
CA THR A 417 0.97 19.36 -2.43
C THR A 417 1.34 20.54 -1.53
N TYR A 418 0.72 20.64 -0.35
CA TYR A 418 1.09 21.67 0.63
C TYR A 418 2.51 21.47 1.14
N ASN A 419 2.95 20.23 1.35
CA ASN A 419 4.31 19.94 1.79
C ASN A 419 5.33 20.51 0.80
N ASN A 420 5.18 20.17 -0.48
CA ASN A 420 6.05 20.73 -1.49
C ASN A 420 5.96 22.27 -1.56
N TRP A 421 4.73 22.81 -1.63
CA TRP A 421 4.52 24.25 -1.81
C TRP A 421 5.07 25.11 -0.66
N VAL A 422 4.83 24.68 0.58
CA VAL A 422 5.12 25.46 1.78
C VAL A 422 6.47 25.06 2.37
N ALA A 423 6.67 23.77 2.66
CA ALA A 423 7.85 23.31 3.39
C ALA A 423 9.11 23.25 2.50
N PHE A 424 8.96 22.91 1.22
CA PHE A 424 10.09 22.75 0.31
C PHE A 424 10.34 23.98 -0.56
N LEU A 425 9.30 24.68 -1.00
CA LEU A 425 9.43 25.88 -1.84
C LEU A 425 9.33 27.19 -1.03
N GLY A 426 8.98 27.13 0.26
CA GLY A 426 8.96 28.32 1.13
C GLY A 426 7.82 29.29 0.88
N ASN A 427 6.74 28.87 0.20
CA ASN A 427 5.61 29.74 -0.09
C ASN A 427 4.60 29.77 1.07
N SER A 428 3.74 30.79 1.07
CA SER A 428 2.65 30.89 2.05
C SER A 428 1.60 29.77 1.87
N PRO A 429 1.06 29.20 2.96
CA PRO A 429 -0.06 28.24 2.91
C PRO A 429 -1.40 28.87 2.47
N ASP A 430 -1.48 30.20 2.42
CA ASP A 430 -2.68 30.94 2.00
C ASP A 430 -2.68 31.31 0.52
N THR A 431 -1.52 31.25 -0.15
CA THR A 431 -1.48 31.39 -1.60
C THR A 431 -1.97 30.08 -2.24
N PRO A 432 -2.78 30.15 -3.32
CA PRO A 432 -3.19 28.95 -4.04
C PRO A 432 -1.95 28.20 -4.54
N ALA A 433 -1.64 27.07 -3.92
CA ALA A 433 -0.54 26.24 -4.36
C ALA A 433 -0.73 25.92 -5.85
N PRO A 434 0.23 26.20 -6.73
CA PRO A 434 0.17 25.85 -8.13
C PRO A 434 0.19 24.33 -8.29
N LYS A 435 0.19 23.85 -9.54
CA LYS A 435 0.25 22.42 -9.85
C LYS A 435 1.66 21.87 -9.61
N VAL A 436 2.06 21.78 -8.36
CA VAL A 436 3.34 21.18 -8.00
C VAL A 436 3.19 19.70 -7.72
N TYR A 437 4.27 18.94 -7.92
CA TYR A 437 4.32 17.55 -7.48
C TYR A 437 4.14 17.47 -5.95
N GLY A 438 3.68 16.32 -5.46
CA GLY A 438 3.44 16.14 -4.02
C GLY A 438 4.58 15.38 -3.36
N ILE A 439 5.00 15.84 -2.19
CA ILE A 439 6.00 15.16 -1.34
C ILE A 439 5.27 14.42 -0.23
N PRO A 440 5.50 13.10 -0.05
CA PRO A 440 4.80 12.31 0.95
C PRO A 440 4.92 12.87 2.36
N VAL A 441 3.82 12.77 3.11
CA VAL A 441 3.73 13.11 4.54
C VAL A 441 2.96 12.01 5.24
N SER A 442 3.48 11.56 6.37
CA SER A 442 2.87 10.59 7.24
C SER A 442 1.68 11.20 8.01
N PRO A 443 0.69 10.38 8.39
CA PRO A 443 -0.51 10.86 9.08
C PRO A 443 -0.27 11.67 10.36
N TYR A 444 0.75 11.33 11.15
CA TYR A 444 1.07 12.06 12.39
C TYR A 444 1.61 13.47 12.11
N ALA A 445 2.47 13.62 11.09
CA ALA A 445 3.03 14.91 10.70
C ALA A 445 1.95 15.79 10.06
N GLU A 446 1.06 15.22 9.25
CA GLU A 446 -0.11 15.92 8.73
C GLU A 446 -1.07 16.38 9.83
N ALA A 447 -1.40 15.49 10.77
CA ALA A 447 -2.29 15.81 11.88
C ALA A 447 -1.73 16.95 12.73
N PHE A 448 -0.42 16.91 13.00
CA PHE A 448 0.29 18.00 13.66
C PHE A 448 0.26 19.29 12.84
N TRP A 449 0.52 19.23 11.55
CA TRP A 449 0.52 20.43 10.72
C TRP A 449 -0.87 21.07 10.60
N ASN A 450 -1.96 20.30 10.71
CA ASN A 450 -3.30 20.88 10.69
C ASN A 450 -3.73 21.46 12.02
N PHE A 451 -3.44 20.81 13.15
CA PHE A 451 -4.03 21.19 14.44
C PHE A 451 -3.05 21.12 15.62
N GLY A 452 -1.75 21.07 15.37
CA GLY A 452 -0.72 20.88 16.39
C GLY A 452 -0.86 19.57 17.17
N TRP A 453 -0.49 19.60 18.45
CA TRP A 453 -0.53 18.42 19.31
C TRP A 453 -1.95 17.84 19.48
N SER A 454 -2.99 18.67 19.51
CA SER A 454 -4.37 18.19 19.63
C SER A 454 -4.80 17.38 18.40
N GLY A 455 -4.29 17.75 17.21
CA GLY A 455 -4.50 16.99 15.97
C GLY A 455 -3.96 15.57 16.04
N ILE A 456 -2.73 15.41 16.54
CA ILE A 456 -2.11 14.08 16.73
C ILE A 456 -3.01 13.18 17.57
N LEU A 457 -3.47 13.70 18.71
CA LEU A 457 -4.31 12.94 19.64
C LEU A 457 -5.66 12.59 19.02
N PHE A 458 -6.34 13.60 18.47
CA PHE A 458 -7.69 13.45 17.91
C PHE A 458 -7.70 12.53 16.69
N VAL A 459 -6.85 12.79 15.70
CA VAL A 459 -6.81 12.00 14.45
C VAL A 459 -6.37 10.57 14.75
N GLY A 460 -5.34 10.38 15.57
CA GLY A 460 -4.90 9.03 15.97
C GLY A 460 -6.03 8.24 16.65
N PHE A 461 -6.74 8.87 17.58
CA PHE A 461 -7.88 8.25 18.27
C PHE A 461 -9.02 7.86 17.30
N MET A 462 -9.37 8.75 16.36
CA MET A 462 -10.38 8.48 15.33
C MET A 462 -10.00 7.33 14.40
N VAL A 463 -8.72 7.24 13.99
CA VAL A 463 -8.22 6.09 13.20
C VAL A 463 -8.36 4.79 13.98
N GLY A 464 -8.03 4.79 15.28
CA GLY A 464 -8.23 3.64 16.16
C GLY A 464 -9.69 3.16 16.20
N ILE A 465 -10.64 4.09 16.37
CA ILE A 465 -12.08 3.82 16.32
C ILE A 465 -12.47 3.21 14.96
N GLY A 466 -12.01 3.80 13.86
CA GLY A 466 -12.31 3.32 12.51
C GLY A 466 -11.81 1.90 12.27
N TYR A 467 -10.57 1.59 12.67
CA TYR A 467 -10.04 0.22 12.61
C TYR A 467 -10.87 -0.77 13.41
N ARG A 468 -11.35 -0.36 14.60
CA ARG A 468 -12.21 -1.22 15.41
C ARG A 468 -13.55 -1.49 14.74
N ILE A 469 -14.20 -0.46 14.21
CA ILE A 469 -15.47 -0.59 13.49
C ILE A 469 -15.31 -1.54 12.30
N ILE A 470 -14.31 -1.30 11.44
CA ILE A 470 -14.10 -2.07 10.21
C ILE A 470 -13.77 -3.54 10.54
N LEU A 471 -12.94 -3.79 11.54
CA LEU A 471 -12.63 -5.15 12.00
C LEU A 471 -13.88 -5.89 12.49
N GLU A 472 -14.72 -5.24 13.30
CA GLU A 472 -15.94 -5.87 13.82
C GLU A 472 -16.99 -6.08 12.72
N LEU A 473 -17.09 -5.18 11.74
CA LEU A 473 -17.91 -5.37 10.54
C LEU A 473 -17.43 -6.59 9.75
N PHE A 474 -16.12 -6.70 9.50
CA PHE A 474 -15.52 -7.85 8.82
C PHE A 474 -15.78 -9.16 9.59
N ARG A 475 -15.54 -9.17 10.91
CA ARG A 475 -15.80 -10.34 11.78
C ARG A 475 -17.25 -10.78 11.77
N SER A 476 -18.20 -9.86 11.66
CA SER A 476 -19.62 -10.19 11.62
C SER A 476 -20.03 -10.89 10.31
N ARG A 477 -19.30 -10.63 9.21
CA ARG A 477 -19.64 -11.07 7.85
C ARG A 477 -18.38 -11.44 7.01
N PRO A 478 -17.54 -12.37 7.47
CA PRO A 478 -16.21 -12.60 6.91
C PRO A 478 -16.23 -13.15 5.47
N PHE A 479 -17.31 -13.82 5.07
CA PHE A 479 -17.45 -14.40 3.73
C PHE A 479 -18.07 -13.44 2.70
N SER A 480 -18.48 -12.25 3.12
CA SER A 480 -19.07 -11.28 2.20
C SER A 480 -17.97 -10.55 1.43
N PRO A 481 -17.98 -10.57 0.08
CA PRO A 481 -16.97 -9.88 -0.72
C PRO A 481 -16.94 -8.37 -0.44
N PHE A 482 -18.08 -7.77 -0.06
CA PHE A 482 -18.17 -6.36 0.33
C PHE A 482 -17.27 -6.05 1.53
N TYR A 483 -17.47 -6.78 2.63
CA TYR A 483 -16.74 -6.52 3.87
C TYR A 483 -15.28 -6.93 3.77
N LEU A 484 -14.97 -7.97 2.98
CA LEU A 484 -13.59 -8.35 2.71
C LEU A 484 -12.87 -7.27 1.91
N ALA A 485 -13.47 -6.76 0.83
CA ALA A 485 -12.90 -5.66 0.06
C ALA A 485 -12.71 -4.42 0.95
N LEU A 486 -13.74 -4.00 1.69
CA LEU A 486 -13.66 -2.86 2.60
C LEU A 486 -12.53 -3.03 3.63
N TYR A 487 -12.36 -4.25 4.16
CA TYR A 487 -11.28 -4.55 5.10
C TYR A 487 -9.90 -4.46 4.43
N VAL A 488 -9.70 -5.05 3.25
CA VAL A 488 -8.45 -4.93 2.47
C VAL A 488 -8.11 -3.47 2.18
N GLU A 489 -9.09 -2.69 1.72
CA GLU A 489 -8.89 -1.26 1.43
C GLU A 489 -8.55 -0.48 2.71
N SER A 490 -9.14 -0.84 3.85
CA SER A 490 -8.80 -0.20 5.13
C SER A 490 -7.36 -0.48 5.57
N LEU A 491 -6.85 -1.69 5.33
CA LEU A 491 -5.49 -2.06 5.68
C LEU A 491 -4.45 -1.24 4.90
N LEU A 492 -4.76 -0.88 3.65
CA LEU A 492 -3.85 -0.17 2.75
C LEU A 492 -4.00 1.36 2.82
N TYR A 493 -5.23 1.87 2.96
CA TYR A 493 -5.55 3.28 2.74
C TYR A 493 -6.12 4.00 3.98
N PHE A 494 -6.60 3.30 5.00
CA PHE A 494 -7.17 3.95 6.17
C PHE A 494 -6.10 4.15 7.25
N ASN A 495 -5.31 5.23 7.18
CA ASN A 495 -4.21 5.50 8.13
C ASN A 495 -4.26 6.88 8.81
N GLY A 496 -5.25 7.71 8.50
CA GLY A 496 -5.43 9.05 9.07
C GLY A 496 -4.81 10.20 8.27
N GLY A 497 -4.12 9.93 7.16
CA GLY A 497 -3.67 10.97 6.24
C GLY A 497 -4.72 11.33 5.20
N SER A 498 -4.84 12.60 4.79
CA SER A 498 -5.85 13.09 3.85
C SER A 498 -5.79 12.38 2.49
N ARG A 499 -4.58 12.20 1.95
CA ARG A 499 -4.37 11.54 0.65
C ARG A 499 -4.86 10.09 0.67
N TRP A 500 -4.51 9.34 1.71
CA TRP A 500 -4.90 7.95 1.85
C TRP A 500 -6.39 7.82 2.17
N GLY A 501 -6.93 8.70 3.02
CA GLY A 501 -8.36 8.82 3.28
C GLY A 501 -9.18 9.09 2.01
N PHE A 502 -8.64 9.90 1.08
CA PHE A 502 -9.26 10.11 -0.23
C PHE A 502 -9.36 8.80 -1.03
N TYR A 503 -8.26 8.05 -1.16
CA TYR A 503 -8.29 6.76 -1.84
C TYR A 503 -9.22 5.76 -1.16
N PHE A 504 -9.27 5.74 0.18
CA PHE A 504 -10.19 4.90 0.93
C PHE A 504 -11.66 5.22 0.63
N ILE A 505 -12.04 6.51 0.60
CA ILE A 505 -13.41 6.93 0.23
C ILE A 505 -13.72 6.56 -1.22
N GLN A 506 -12.82 6.86 -2.14
CA GLN A 506 -12.96 6.51 -3.56
C GLN A 506 -13.18 5.01 -3.74
N ASN A 507 -12.37 4.18 -3.09
CA ASN A 507 -12.47 2.73 -3.17
C ASN A 507 -13.75 2.22 -2.49
N SER A 508 -14.19 2.85 -1.40
CA SER A 508 -15.48 2.52 -0.75
C SER A 508 -16.67 2.81 -1.67
N ILE A 509 -16.65 3.92 -2.42
CA ILE A 509 -17.65 4.23 -3.44
C ILE A 509 -17.63 3.17 -4.54
N ALA A 510 -16.45 2.78 -5.03
CA ALA A 510 -16.32 1.72 -6.03
C ALA A 510 -16.88 0.37 -5.55
N ILE A 511 -16.64 -0.01 -4.29
CA ILE A 511 -17.27 -1.19 -3.68
C ILE A 511 -18.79 -1.07 -3.78
N PHE A 512 -19.37 0.06 -3.39
CA PHE A 512 -20.82 0.27 -3.47
C PHE A 512 -21.34 0.18 -4.91
N LEU A 513 -20.65 0.77 -5.88
CA LEU A 513 -21.02 0.74 -7.30
C LEU A 513 -21.04 -0.69 -7.86
N VAL A 514 -20.05 -1.53 -7.54
CA VAL A 514 -20.03 -2.94 -7.97
C VAL A 514 -21.26 -3.69 -7.44
N PHE A 515 -21.67 -3.43 -6.20
CA PHE A 515 -22.85 -4.05 -5.60
C PHE A 515 -24.16 -3.49 -6.15
N LEU A 516 -24.20 -2.21 -6.53
CA LEU A 516 -25.33 -1.62 -7.25
C LEU A 516 -25.50 -2.27 -8.63
N ILE A 517 -24.41 -2.44 -9.39
CA ILE A 517 -24.41 -3.15 -10.68
C ILE A 517 -24.95 -4.58 -10.50
N TYR A 518 -24.48 -5.31 -9.49
CA TYR A 518 -24.99 -6.63 -9.16
C TYR A 518 -26.51 -6.61 -8.89
N ALA A 519 -26.99 -5.67 -8.08
CA ALA A 519 -28.41 -5.56 -7.76
C ALA A 519 -29.26 -5.33 -9.03
N LEU A 520 -28.79 -4.47 -9.94
CA LEU A 520 -29.44 -4.22 -11.24
C LEU A 520 -29.47 -5.49 -12.10
N ILE A 521 -28.33 -6.15 -12.31
CA ILE A 521 -28.24 -7.40 -13.09
C ILE A 521 -29.19 -8.46 -12.51
N SER A 522 -29.22 -8.61 -11.18
CA SER A 522 -30.06 -9.61 -10.52
C SER A 522 -31.57 -9.35 -10.71
N LYS A 523 -32.00 -8.09 -10.70
CA LYS A 523 -33.40 -7.71 -10.95
C LYS A 523 -33.80 -8.01 -12.40
N PHE A 524 -32.94 -7.71 -13.35
CA PHE A 524 -33.19 -8.02 -14.76
C PHE A 524 -33.28 -9.53 -15.00
N SER A 525 -32.32 -10.32 -14.48
CA SER A 525 -32.35 -11.79 -14.63
C SER A 525 -33.60 -12.42 -14.04
N ALA A 526 -34.07 -11.94 -12.88
CA ALA A 526 -35.29 -12.45 -12.26
C ALA A 526 -36.54 -12.21 -13.14
N LYS A 527 -36.64 -11.03 -13.76
CA LYS A 527 -37.75 -10.67 -14.65
C LYS A 527 -37.81 -11.54 -15.91
N PHE A 528 -36.67 -11.91 -16.48
CA PHE A 528 -36.62 -12.78 -17.67
C PHE A 528 -36.85 -14.27 -17.33
N SER A 529 -36.48 -14.72 -16.12
CA SER A 529 -36.75 -16.10 -15.71
C SER A 529 -38.21 -16.38 -15.33
N SER A 530 -39.02 -15.33 -15.11
CA SER A 530 -40.43 -15.46 -14.72
C SER A 530 -41.41 -15.41 -15.89
N THR A 531 -40.93 -15.24 -17.12
CA THR A 531 -41.77 -15.31 -18.31
C THR A 531 -41.80 -16.77 -18.78
N PRO A 532 -42.95 -17.47 -18.67
CA PRO A 532 -43.06 -18.89 -18.98
C PRO A 532 -42.87 -19.22 -20.47
#